data_AF-A0A9D7R4C5-F1
#
_entry.id   AF-A0A9D7R4C5-F1
#
_cell.length_a   1.000
_cell.length_b   1.000
_cell.length_c   1.000
_cell.angle_alpha   90.00
_cell.angle_beta   90.00
_cell.angle_gamma   90.00
#
_symmetry.space_group_name_H-M   'P 1'
#
loop_
_entity.id
_entity.type
_entity.pdbx_description
1 polymer ?
#
loop_
_entity_poly.entity_id
_entity_poly.type
_entity_poly.pdbx_seq_one_letter_code
_entity_poly.pdbx_strand_id
1 'polypeptide(L)'
;MLHYRTVPVTPFSQNASLVWCDQTRQAAVIDPGGDVDRLQAEATRLGVSLEQIWLTHAHIDHAGGAAELARRLSLPIIGPHMGDQFWIDGLPQQSTMFGFPHADAFKPTRWLNDGDTVTVGHSTLQVRHCPGHTPGHVVFYSKEAKRAFVGDVLFAGSIGRTDFPQGDHATLIDSIKTRLWPMGDDTVFIPGHGPESTFGEERKYNPYVKD
;
A
#
# COMPACT_ATOMS: atom_id res chain seq x y z
N MET A 1 -16.72 6.88 9.80
CA MET A 1 -16.64 5.87 8.75
C MET A 1 -15.38 6.15 7.94
N LEU A 2 -14.65 5.10 7.58
CA LEU A 2 -13.49 5.20 6.69
C LEU A 2 -13.99 5.41 5.26
N HIS A 3 -13.45 6.42 4.58
CA HIS A 3 -13.61 6.60 3.14
C HIS A 3 -12.25 6.55 2.46
N TYR A 4 -12.27 6.33 1.15
CA TYR A 4 -11.05 6.36 0.36
C TYR A 4 -11.27 6.87 -1.06
N ARG A 5 -10.16 7.25 -1.70
CA ARG A 5 -10.08 7.66 -3.09
C ARG A 5 -8.75 7.19 -3.67
N THR A 6 -8.83 6.37 -4.71
CA THR A 6 -7.65 6.00 -5.52
C THR A 6 -7.28 7.16 -6.44
N VAL A 7 -5.98 7.47 -6.46
CA VAL A 7 -5.36 8.48 -7.29
C VAL A 7 -4.24 7.79 -8.07
N PRO A 8 -4.45 7.46 -9.36
CA PRO A 8 -3.38 6.89 -10.17
C PRO A 8 -2.20 7.85 -10.27
N VAL A 9 -1.01 7.37 -9.93
CA VAL A 9 0.24 8.12 -9.93
C VAL A 9 1.32 7.36 -10.68
N THR A 10 2.36 8.09 -11.08
CA THR A 10 3.55 7.61 -11.79
C THR A 10 3.25 7.09 -13.20
N PRO A 11 4.27 6.93 -14.06
CA PRO A 11 4.11 6.28 -15.36
C PRO A 11 3.60 4.83 -15.27
N PHE A 12 3.73 4.17 -14.11
CA PHE A 12 3.28 2.79 -13.91
C PHE A 12 1.79 2.70 -13.55
N SER A 13 1.09 3.85 -13.47
CA SER A 13 -0.33 3.91 -13.13
C SER A 13 -0.64 3.20 -11.80
N GLN A 14 0.23 3.41 -10.80
CA GLN A 14 0.09 2.84 -9.47
C GLN A 14 -1.06 3.54 -8.72
N ASN A 15 -1.87 2.76 -8.02
CA ASN A 15 -3.08 3.14 -7.31
C ASN A 15 -2.81 3.69 -5.90
N ALA A 16 -2.13 4.83 -5.79
CA ALA A 16 -2.00 5.52 -4.51
C ALA A 16 -3.38 5.82 -3.93
N SER A 17 -3.58 5.63 -2.62
CA SER A 17 -4.90 5.76 -2.00
C SER A 17 -4.91 6.82 -0.91
N LEU A 18 -5.78 7.82 -1.05
CA LEU A 18 -6.13 8.71 0.06
C LEU A 18 -7.20 8.03 0.89
N VAL A 19 -6.96 7.83 2.18
CA VAL A 19 -7.92 7.25 3.13
C VAL A 19 -8.20 8.24 4.24
N TRP A 20 -9.46 8.42 4.65
CA TRP A 20 -9.80 9.40 5.68
C TRP A 20 -10.96 8.98 6.57
N CYS A 21 -10.97 9.56 7.77
CA CYS A 21 -12.11 9.49 8.67
C CYS A 21 -13.09 10.60 8.34
N ASP A 22 -14.34 10.26 8.00
CA ASP A 22 -15.33 11.25 7.57
C ASP A 22 -15.65 12.29 8.64
N GLN A 23 -15.65 11.87 9.91
CA GLN A 23 -16.00 12.74 11.04
C GLN A 23 -14.90 13.76 11.39
N THR A 24 -13.63 13.36 11.31
CA THR A 24 -12.52 14.25 11.70
C THR A 24 -11.85 14.92 10.51
N ARG A 25 -12.12 14.46 9.28
CA ARG A 25 -11.45 14.86 8.03
C ARG A 25 -9.93 14.62 8.02
N GLN A 26 -9.41 13.91 9.01
CA GLN A 26 -8.01 13.48 9.01
C GLN A 26 -7.83 12.35 8.01
N ALA A 27 -6.73 12.39 7.29
CA ALA A 27 -6.38 11.50 6.20
C ALA A 27 -4.96 10.95 6.31
N ALA A 28 -4.76 9.79 5.72
CA ALA A 28 -3.46 9.25 5.39
C ALA A 28 -3.39 9.00 3.88
N VAL A 29 -2.19 9.03 3.32
CA VAL A 29 -1.93 8.52 1.97
C VAL A 29 -1.26 7.16 2.08
N ILE A 30 -1.78 6.18 1.36
CA ILE A 30 -1.18 4.86 1.18
C ILE A 30 -0.42 4.87 -0.15
N ASP A 31 0.84 4.48 -0.09
CA ASP A 31 1.75 4.32 -1.24
C ASP A 31 1.85 5.56 -2.15
N PRO A 32 2.34 6.72 -1.64
CA PRO A 32 2.60 7.90 -2.47
C PRO A 32 3.81 7.68 -3.39
N GLY A 33 3.64 6.93 -4.47
CA GLY A 33 4.69 6.57 -5.43
C GLY A 33 5.38 7.72 -6.15
N GLY A 34 4.65 8.81 -6.35
CA GLY A 34 5.08 9.99 -7.09
C GLY A 34 3.91 10.95 -7.27
N ASP A 35 4.04 11.92 -8.18
CA ASP A 35 3.02 12.94 -8.46
C ASP A 35 2.48 13.60 -7.17
N VAL A 36 3.39 13.97 -6.27
CA VAL A 36 3.07 14.46 -4.92
C VAL A 36 2.16 15.71 -4.95
N ASP A 37 2.30 16.56 -5.96
CA ASP A 37 1.41 17.71 -6.17
C ASP A 37 -0.03 17.29 -6.50
N ARG A 38 -0.21 16.21 -7.27
CA ARG A 38 -1.53 15.65 -7.59
C ARG A 38 -2.20 15.07 -6.35
N LEU A 39 -1.45 14.37 -5.51
CA LEU A 39 -1.94 13.83 -4.24
C LEU A 39 -2.40 14.94 -3.29
N GLN A 40 -1.60 16.01 -3.15
CA GLN A 40 -1.97 17.17 -2.34
C GLN A 40 -3.18 17.93 -2.90
N ALA A 41 -3.24 18.10 -4.22
CA ALA A 41 -4.39 18.74 -4.88
C ALA A 41 -5.68 17.94 -4.66
N GLU A 42 -5.61 16.61 -4.73
CA GLU A 42 -6.78 15.76 -4.46
C GLU A 42 -7.17 15.80 -2.98
N ALA A 43 -6.23 15.78 -2.04
CA ALA A 43 -6.52 15.95 -0.62
C ALA A 43 -7.21 17.30 -0.33
N THR A 44 -6.74 18.38 -0.97
CA THR A 44 -7.35 19.71 -0.90
C THR A 44 -8.76 19.71 -1.48
N ARG A 45 -8.96 19.10 -2.66
CA ARG A 45 -10.27 18.99 -3.33
C ARG A 45 -11.28 18.22 -2.48
N LEU A 46 -10.83 17.18 -1.79
CA LEU A 46 -11.63 16.40 -0.87
C LEU A 46 -11.87 17.12 0.46
N GLY A 47 -11.13 18.19 0.78
CA GLY A 47 -11.24 18.87 2.07
C GLY A 47 -10.83 17.96 3.23
N VAL A 48 -9.70 17.26 3.08
CA VAL A 48 -9.11 16.40 4.13
C VAL A 48 -7.70 16.88 4.50
N SER A 49 -7.32 16.67 5.75
CA SER A 49 -5.99 17.00 6.28
C SER A 49 -5.09 15.75 6.24
N LEU A 50 -4.00 15.78 5.49
CA LEU A 50 -3.03 14.69 5.49
C LEU A 50 -2.22 14.73 6.79
N GLU A 51 -2.27 13.66 7.56
CA GLU A 51 -1.59 13.53 8.84
C GLU A 51 -0.46 12.49 8.82
N GLN A 52 -0.51 11.54 7.89
CA GLN A 52 0.39 10.37 7.87
C GLN A 52 0.59 9.83 6.46
N ILE A 53 1.74 9.19 6.23
CA ILE A 53 2.02 8.36 5.05
C ILE A 53 2.09 6.90 5.51
N TRP A 54 1.39 6.01 4.82
CA TRP A 54 1.41 4.57 5.07
C TRP A 54 1.99 3.85 3.85
N LEU A 55 2.87 2.88 4.07
CA LEU A 55 3.50 2.11 2.99
C LEU A 55 3.19 0.63 3.10
N THR A 56 2.76 0.03 2.00
CA THR A 56 2.60 -1.42 1.86
C THR A 56 3.95 -2.09 1.67
N HIS A 57 4.78 -1.56 0.77
CA HIS A 57 6.12 -2.05 0.46
C HIS A 57 6.97 -0.94 -0.21
N ALA A 58 8.25 -1.19 -0.46
CA ALA A 58 9.22 -0.16 -0.85
C ALA A 58 9.71 -0.20 -2.31
N HIS A 59 8.86 -0.63 -3.25
CA HIS A 59 9.14 -0.39 -4.67
C HIS A 59 8.94 1.09 -5.04
N ILE A 60 9.70 1.53 -6.06
CA ILE A 60 9.81 2.94 -6.45
C ILE A 60 8.47 3.61 -6.76
N ASP A 61 7.55 2.91 -7.40
CA ASP A 61 6.24 3.41 -7.78
C ASP A 61 5.22 3.39 -6.64
N HIS A 62 5.58 2.88 -5.46
CA HIS A 62 4.80 2.95 -4.22
C HIS A 62 5.41 3.91 -3.19
N ALA A 63 6.74 3.93 -3.07
CA ALA A 63 7.45 4.68 -2.04
C ALA A 63 8.23 5.90 -2.57
N GLY A 64 8.31 6.10 -3.89
CA GLY A 64 9.18 7.11 -4.50
C GLY A 64 8.89 8.55 -4.10
N GLY A 65 7.63 8.89 -3.83
CA GLY A 65 7.21 10.21 -3.35
C GLY A 65 7.14 10.34 -1.82
N ALA A 66 7.41 9.28 -1.07
CA ALA A 66 7.19 9.27 0.39
C ALA A 66 8.09 10.26 1.13
N ALA A 67 9.40 10.26 0.83
CA ALA A 67 10.35 11.18 1.46
C ALA A 67 10.05 12.64 1.14
N GLU A 68 9.70 12.92 -0.12
CA GLU A 68 9.34 14.26 -0.57
C GLU A 68 8.07 14.78 0.14
N LEU A 69 6.99 13.99 0.13
CA LEU A 69 5.73 14.37 0.75
C LEU A 69 5.88 14.53 2.27
N ALA A 70 6.63 13.65 2.91
CA ALA A 70 6.95 13.75 4.34
C ALA A 70 7.65 15.06 4.67
N ARG A 71 8.65 15.47 3.88
CA ARG A 71 9.34 16.75 4.08
C ARG A 71 8.44 17.95 3.83
N ARG A 72 7.66 17.94 2.75
CA ARG A 72 6.79 19.07 2.37
C ARG A 72 5.73 19.37 3.43
N LEU A 73 5.19 18.34 4.07
CA LEU A 73 4.07 18.44 4.99
C LEU A 73 4.41 18.05 6.45
N SER A 74 5.68 17.78 6.75
CA SER A 74 6.14 17.32 8.07
C SER A 74 5.40 16.07 8.58
N LEU A 75 5.11 15.12 7.68
CA LEU A 75 4.33 13.92 8.01
C LEU A 75 5.22 12.76 8.48
N PRO A 76 4.75 11.96 9.45
CA PRO A 76 5.37 10.68 9.76
C PRO A 76 5.17 9.68 8.62
N ILE A 77 6.22 8.90 8.34
CA ILE A 77 6.16 7.74 7.43
C ILE A 77 5.98 6.48 8.30
N ILE A 78 4.92 5.74 8.07
CA ILE A 78 4.59 4.51 8.79
C ILE A 78 4.61 3.34 7.81
N GLY A 79 5.39 2.33 8.15
CA GLY A 79 5.57 1.18 7.30
C GLY A 79 6.70 1.36 6.28
N PRO A 80 6.99 0.30 5.50
CA PRO A 80 6.38 -1.03 5.58
C PRO A 80 6.97 -1.87 6.75
N HIS A 81 7.07 -3.19 6.63
CA HIS A 81 7.83 -4.00 7.57
C HIS A 81 9.35 -3.86 7.32
N MET A 82 10.16 -4.06 8.38
CA MET A 82 11.64 -3.90 8.34
C MET A 82 12.32 -4.73 7.24
N GLY A 83 11.68 -5.83 6.79
CA GLY A 83 12.17 -6.64 5.67
C GLY A 83 12.47 -5.83 4.40
N ASP A 84 11.82 -4.68 4.21
CA ASP A 84 11.98 -3.83 3.03
C ASP A 84 13.02 -2.70 3.20
N GLN A 85 13.79 -2.68 4.29
CA GLN A 85 14.84 -1.66 4.49
C GLN A 85 15.79 -1.56 3.29
N PHE A 86 16.21 -2.71 2.73
CA PHE A 86 17.12 -2.71 1.56
C PHE A 86 16.47 -2.13 0.30
N TRP A 87 15.15 -2.27 0.16
CA TRP A 87 14.40 -1.65 -0.93
C TRP A 87 14.32 -0.13 -0.76
N ILE A 88 14.08 0.34 0.47
CA ILE A 88 14.08 1.77 0.80
C ILE A 88 15.47 2.39 0.55
N ASP A 89 16.53 1.73 1.00
CA ASP A 89 17.92 2.17 0.78
C ASP A 89 18.27 2.23 -0.72
N GLY A 90 17.62 1.38 -1.53
CA GLY A 90 17.80 1.29 -2.97
C GLY A 90 16.96 2.26 -3.81
N LEU A 91 16.09 3.08 -3.22
CA LEU A 91 15.20 3.99 -3.96
C LEU A 91 15.93 4.91 -4.95
N PRO A 92 17.09 5.53 -4.62
CA PRO A 92 17.85 6.33 -5.58
C PRO A 92 18.29 5.56 -6.83
N GLN A 93 18.66 4.28 -6.65
CA GLN A 93 19.08 3.40 -7.73
C GLN A 93 17.87 2.95 -8.55
N GLN A 94 16.77 2.56 -7.89
CA GLN A 94 15.52 2.22 -8.55
C GLN A 94 15.02 3.39 -9.42
N SER A 95 15.04 4.62 -8.91
CA SER A 95 14.57 5.79 -9.67
C SER A 95 15.38 6.01 -10.94
N THR A 96 16.70 5.84 -10.84
CA THR A 96 17.61 5.95 -12.01
C THR A 96 17.34 4.84 -13.02
N MET A 97 17.18 3.60 -12.55
CA MET A 97 16.99 2.42 -13.39
C MET A 97 15.69 2.47 -14.19
N PHE A 98 14.61 2.97 -13.59
CA PHE A 98 13.28 3.03 -14.21
C PHE A 98 12.92 4.40 -14.79
N GLY A 99 13.82 5.39 -14.73
CA GLY A 99 13.59 6.73 -15.28
C GLY A 99 12.57 7.56 -14.50
N PHE A 100 12.43 7.32 -13.19
CA PHE A 100 11.61 8.14 -12.30
C PHE A 100 12.36 9.40 -11.89
N PRO A 101 11.65 10.46 -11.44
CA PRO A 101 12.27 11.52 -10.66
C PRO A 101 13.08 10.94 -9.50
N HIS A 102 14.15 11.63 -9.09
CA HIS A 102 15.01 11.17 -8.00
C HIS A 102 14.19 10.93 -6.72
N ALA A 103 14.27 9.72 -6.19
CA ALA A 103 13.65 9.34 -4.93
C ALA A 103 14.72 9.18 -3.85
N ASP A 104 14.60 9.94 -2.76
CA ASP A 104 15.48 9.80 -1.61
C ASP A 104 15.15 8.52 -0.83
N ALA A 105 16.19 7.82 -0.37
CA ALA A 105 16.03 6.87 0.71
C ALA A 105 15.54 7.58 1.98
N PHE A 106 14.79 6.87 2.81
CA PHE A 106 14.26 7.42 4.06
C PHE A 106 14.31 6.39 5.19
N LYS A 107 14.03 6.86 6.41
CA LYS A 107 13.80 5.99 7.55
C LYS A 107 12.34 6.16 7.98
N PRO A 108 11.52 5.10 7.96
CA PRO A 108 10.18 5.16 8.53
C PRO A 108 10.22 5.67 9.97
N THR A 109 9.28 6.54 10.31
CA THR A 109 9.03 6.97 11.70
C THR A 109 8.64 5.78 12.56
N ARG A 110 7.93 4.80 11.97
CA ARG A 110 7.54 3.54 12.60
C ARG A 110 7.55 2.42 11.57
N TRP A 111 8.19 1.30 11.90
CA TRP A 111 8.02 0.03 11.19
C TRP A 111 6.72 -0.65 11.59
N LEU A 112 6.17 -1.45 10.68
CA LEU A 112 4.94 -2.21 10.91
C LEU A 112 5.23 -3.70 11.05
N ASN A 113 4.58 -4.37 12.01
CA ASN A 113 4.62 -5.82 12.19
C ASN A 113 3.24 -6.46 11.98
N ASP A 114 3.19 -7.78 11.82
CA ASP A 114 1.91 -8.50 11.77
C ASP A 114 1.10 -8.27 13.05
N GLY A 115 -0.20 -7.96 12.89
CA GLY A 115 -1.09 -7.71 14.02
C GLY A 115 -1.07 -6.28 14.57
N ASP A 116 -0.21 -5.41 14.04
CA ASP A 116 -0.25 -3.99 14.32
C ASP A 116 -1.56 -3.34 13.82
N THR A 117 -1.76 -2.08 14.21
CA THR A 117 -2.83 -1.23 13.68
C THR A 117 -2.29 0.14 13.30
N VAL A 118 -2.94 0.77 12.32
CA VAL A 118 -2.78 2.18 11.98
C VAL A 118 -4.13 2.88 12.13
N THR A 119 -4.10 4.15 12.54
CA THR A 119 -5.32 4.91 12.84
C THR A 119 -5.26 6.28 12.21
N VAL A 120 -6.36 6.69 11.59
CA VAL A 120 -6.60 8.04 11.11
C VAL A 120 -7.96 8.52 11.62
N GLY A 121 -7.98 9.60 12.40
CA GLY A 121 -9.18 10.00 13.13
C GLY A 121 -9.74 8.86 13.98
N HIS A 122 -11.01 8.53 13.78
CA HIS A 122 -11.68 7.41 14.45
C HIS A 122 -11.64 6.10 13.65
N SER A 123 -10.91 6.06 12.53
CA SER A 123 -10.85 4.89 11.66
C SER A 123 -9.55 4.13 11.89
N THR A 124 -9.65 2.88 12.34
CA THR A 124 -8.50 1.99 12.59
C THR A 124 -8.47 0.87 11.57
N LEU A 125 -7.29 0.62 10.99
CA LEU A 125 -7.03 -0.49 10.07
C LEU A 125 -6.04 -1.46 10.73
N GLN A 126 -6.30 -2.75 10.56
CA GLN A 126 -5.39 -3.82 10.95
C GLN A 126 -4.27 -3.94 9.92
N VAL A 127 -3.06 -4.22 10.39
CA VAL A 127 -1.92 -4.53 9.55
C VAL A 127 -1.70 -6.03 9.53
N ARG A 128 -1.50 -6.58 8.34
CA ARG A 128 -1.04 -7.97 8.16
C ARG A 128 0.25 -7.98 7.38
N HIS A 129 1.23 -8.73 7.86
CA HIS A 129 2.47 -8.99 7.11
C HIS A 129 2.16 -10.04 6.04
N CYS A 130 2.44 -9.71 4.79
CA CYS A 130 2.10 -10.52 3.62
C CYS A 130 3.31 -10.62 2.67
N PRO A 131 4.42 -11.23 3.12
CA PRO A 131 5.63 -11.33 2.31
C PRO A 131 5.43 -12.19 1.06
N GLY A 132 6.35 -12.02 0.10
CA GLY A 132 6.46 -12.86 -1.08
C GLY A 132 6.72 -12.06 -2.35
N HIS A 133 6.01 -10.94 -2.54
CA HIS A 133 6.37 -9.94 -3.55
C HIS A 133 7.65 -9.21 -3.15
N THR A 134 7.65 -8.68 -1.91
CA THR A 134 8.84 -8.25 -1.17
C THR A 134 8.79 -8.87 0.24
N PRO A 135 9.93 -9.01 0.95
CA PRO A 135 9.93 -9.61 2.28
C PRO A 135 9.33 -8.69 3.36
N GLY A 136 9.23 -7.38 3.12
CA GLY A 136 8.64 -6.39 4.02
C GLY A 136 7.20 -6.01 3.69
N HIS A 137 6.55 -6.65 2.72
CA HIS A 137 5.20 -6.26 2.28
C HIS A 137 4.15 -6.42 3.39
N VAL A 138 3.35 -5.38 3.61
CA VAL A 138 2.21 -5.36 4.52
C VAL A 138 0.93 -4.89 3.81
N VAL A 139 -0.22 -5.32 4.33
CA VAL A 139 -1.54 -4.87 3.86
C VAL A 139 -2.32 -4.18 4.98
N PHE A 140 -3.21 -3.26 4.61
CA PHE A 140 -4.06 -2.53 5.54
C PHE A 140 -5.52 -2.96 5.39
N TYR A 141 -6.13 -3.46 6.45
CA TYR A 141 -7.49 -4.00 6.42
C TYR A 141 -8.44 -3.25 7.37
N SER A 142 -9.54 -2.74 6.82
CA SER A 142 -10.68 -2.24 7.58
C SER A 142 -11.82 -3.25 7.56
N LYS A 143 -12.04 -3.92 8.69
CA LYS A 143 -13.20 -4.80 8.88
C LYS A 143 -14.52 -4.05 8.82
N GLU A 144 -14.57 -2.84 9.40
CA GLU A 144 -15.77 -2.00 9.40
C GLU A 144 -16.18 -1.60 7.98
N ALA A 145 -15.21 -1.17 7.15
CA ALA A 145 -15.48 -0.77 5.77
C ALA A 145 -15.53 -1.93 4.78
N LYS A 146 -15.13 -3.15 5.19
CA LYS A 146 -14.89 -4.30 4.30
C LYS A 146 -13.99 -3.93 3.13
N ARG A 147 -12.86 -3.30 3.46
CA ARG A 147 -11.84 -2.83 2.50
C ARG A 147 -10.44 -3.28 2.93
N ALA A 148 -9.66 -3.73 1.96
CA ALA A 148 -8.24 -4.05 2.15
C ALA A 148 -7.37 -3.34 1.09
N PHE A 149 -6.32 -2.66 1.52
CA PHE A 149 -5.31 -2.07 0.63
C PHE A 149 -4.14 -3.03 0.58
N VAL A 150 -3.99 -3.73 -0.54
CA VAL A 150 -3.13 -4.93 -0.62
C VAL A 150 -1.84 -4.70 -1.38
N GLY A 151 -1.61 -3.48 -1.90
CA GLY A 151 -0.47 -3.17 -2.75
C GLY A 151 -0.32 -4.24 -3.83
N ASP A 152 0.91 -4.72 -3.99
CA ASP A 152 1.26 -5.72 -5.00
C ASP A 152 1.22 -7.18 -4.53
N VAL A 153 0.43 -7.50 -3.48
CA VAL A 153 0.21 -8.90 -3.10
C VAL A 153 -0.76 -9.60 -4.06
N LEU A 154 -1.89 -8.97 -4.35
CA LEU A 154 -2.99 -9.57 -5.11
C LEU A 154 -3.57 -8.56 -6.12
N PHE A 155 -3.86 -9.03 -7.32
CA PHE A 155 -4.50 -8.25 -8.39
C PHE A 155 -5.77 -8.96 -8.87
N ALA A 156 -6.67 -8.24 -9.55
CA ALA A 156 -7.81 -8.87 -10.21
C ALA A 156 -7.34 -9.89 -11.27
N GLY A 157 -7.55 -11.18 -11.00
CA GLY A 157 -7.14 -12.29 -11.86
C GLY A 157 -5.62 -12.57 -11.90
N SER A 158 -4.81 -11.97 -11.03
CA SER A 158 -3.36 -12.19 -10.97
C SER A 158 -2.79 -12.01 -9.56
N ILE A 159 -1.47 -12.10 -9.40
CA ILE A 159 -0.74 -11.87 -8.14
C ILE A 159 0.52 -11.03 -8.38
N GLY A 160 1.13 -10.55 -7.30
CA GLY A 160 2.44 -9.91 -7.32
C GLY A 160 3.52 -10.74 -8.01
N ARG A 161 4.45 -10.06 -8.67
CA ARG A 161 5.70 -10.69 -9.16
C ARG A 161 6.56 -11.14 -7.99
N THR A 162 7.32 -12.20 -8.16
CA THR A 162 8.18 -12.77 -7.09
C THR A 162 9.59 -13.06 -7.57
N ASP A 163 9.99 -12.52 -8.72
CA ASP A 163 11.31 -12.71 -9.35
C ASP A 163 12.31 -11.61 -8.96
N PHE A 164 11.93 -10.72 -8.06
CA PHE A 164 12.80 -9.70 -7.48
C PHE A 164 13.73 -10.28 -6.39
N PRO A 165 14.81 -9.58 -6.03
CA PRO A 165 15.62 -9.95 -4.86
C PRO A 165 14.76 -10.18 -3.62
N GLN A 166 14.90 -11.37 -3.04
CA GLN A 166 14.11 -11.83 -1.88
C GLN A 166 12.60 -11.95 -2.10
N GLY A 167 12.14 -11.95 -3.36
CA GLY A 167 10.81 -12.40 -3.73
C GLY A 167 10.72 -13.93 -3.66
N ASP A 168 9.55 -14.45 -3.26
CA ASP A 168 9.30 -15.89 -3.15
C ASP A 168 7.83 -16.22 -3.47
N HIS A 169 7.64 -17.07 -4.49
CA HIS A 169 6.31 -17.41 -4.99
C HIS A 169 5.49 -18.21 -3.99
N ALA A 170 6.08 -19.22 -3.34
CA ALA A 170 5.37 -20.05 -2.38
C ALA A 170 4.91 -19.24 -1.16
N THR A 171 5.76 -18.34 -0.69
CA THR A 171 5.48 -17.40 0.40
C THR A 171 4.36 -16.43 0.01
N LEU A 172 4.34 -15.92 -1.23
CA LEU A 172 3.25 -15.05 -1.68
C LEU A 172 1.90 -15.78 -1.70
N ILE A 173 1.86 -17.00 -2.24
CA ILE A 173 0.64 -17.82 -2.26
C ILE A 173 0.16 -18.12 -0.84
N ASP A 174 1.07 -18.47 0.08
CA ASP A 174 0.75 -18.70 1.49
C ASP A 174 0.21 -17.44 2.17
N SER A 175 0.85 -16.28 1.95
CA SER A 175 0.38 -14.99 2.45
C SER A 175 -1.04 -14.69 2.00
N ILE A 176 -1.35 -14.87 0.70
CA ILE A 176 -2.69 -14.63 0.18
C ILE A 176 -3.71 -15.56 0.86
N LYS A 177 -3.44 -16.87 0.90
CA LYS A 177 -4.39 -17.85 1.42
C LYS A 177 -4.59 -17.77 2.93
N THR A 178 -3.53 -17.51 3.69
CA THR A 178 -3.58 -17.53 5.16
C THR A 178 -3.87 -16.17 5.77
N ARG A 179 -3.63 -15.07 5.05
CA ARG A 179 -3.81 -13.70 5.58
C ARG A 179 -4.98 -12.97 4.93
N LEU A 180 -5.22 -13.11 3.63
CA LEU A 180 -6.30 -12.39 2.93
C LEU A 180 -7.64 -13.12 2.98
N TRP A 181 -7.69 -14.42 2.67
CA TRP A 181 -8.96 -15.17 2.69
C TRP A 181 -9.72 -15.13 4.02
N PRO A 182 -9.06 -15.17 5.20
CA PRO A 182 -9.75 -15.03 6.47
C PRO A 182 -10.42 -13.67 6.71
N MET A 183 -10.15 -12.65 5.88
CA MET A 183 -10.80 -11.34 5.96
C MET A 183 -12.26 -11.36 5.44
N GLY A 184 -12.66 -12.44 4.75
CA GLY A 184 -14.02 -12.66 4.27
C GLY A 184 -14.21 -12.35 2.79
N ASP A 185 -15.00 -13.18 2.11
CA ASP A 185 -15.20 -13.16 0.66
C ASP A 185 -15.82 -11.85 0.14
N ASP A 186 -16.56 -11.13 0.98
CA ASP A 186 -17.20 -9.86 0.65
C ASP A 186 -16.29 -8.63 0.88
N THR A 187 -15.04 -8.84 1.28
CA THR A 187 -14.03 -7.77 1.35
C THR A 187 -13.58 -7.40 -0.05
N VAL A 188 -13.76 -6.12 -0.41
CA VAL A 188 -13.20 -5.53 -1.61
C VAL A 188 -11.75 -5.16 -1.34
N PHE A 189 -10.83 -5.49 -2.24
CA PHE A 189 -9.45 -5.06 -2.15
C PHE A 189 -9.09 -4.02 -3.20
N ILE A 190 -8.21 -3.11 -2.80
CA ILE A 190 -7.60 -2.07 -3.63
C ILE A 190 -6.15 -2.54 -3.90
N PRO A 191 -5.84 -2.98 -5.12
CA PRO A 191 -4.49 -3.37 -5.50
C PRO A 191 -3.61 -2.15 -5.81
N GLY A 192 -2.30 -2.37 -5.84
CA GLY A 192 -1.32 -1.41 -6.36
C GLY A 192 -1.52 -1.09 -7.84
N HIS A 193 -2.02 -2.03 -8.63
CA HIS A 193 -2.28 -1.84 -10.06
C HIS A 193 -3.58 -2.50 -10.51
N GLY A 194 -4.20 -1.91 -11.53
CA GLY A 194 -5.42 -2.44 -12.13
C GLY A 194 -6.68 -2.17 -11.30
N PRO A 195 -7.80 -2.85 -11.63
CA PRO A 195 -9.09 -2.61 -10.99
C PRO A 195 -9.18 -3.28 -9.62
N GLU A 196 -10.08 -2.76 -8.78
CA GLU A 196 -10.52 -3.44 -7.56
C GLU A 196 -11.21 -4.79 -7.88
N SER A 197 -11.13 -5.72 -6.95
CA SER A 197 -11.89 -6.98 -6.97
C SER A 197 -12.26 -7.37 -5.54
N THR A 198 -12.85 -8.55 -5.34
CA THR A 198 -13.19 -9.09 -4.01
C THR A 198 -12.40 -10.35 -3.73
N PHE A 199 -12.13 -10.63 -2.45
CA PHE A 199 -11.47 -11.88 -2.09
C PHE A 199 -12.28 -13.11 -2.53
N GLY A 200 -13.62 -13.06 -2.48
CA GLY A 200 -14.46 -14.15 -2.98
C GLY A 200 -14.32 -14.40 -4.48
N GLU A 201 -14.23 -13.34 -5.29
CA GLU A 201 -14.02 -13.47 -6.74
C GLU A 201 -12.66 -14.12 -7.03
N GLU A 202 -11.60 -13.69 -6.35
CA GLU A 202 -10.26 -14.23 -6.57
C GLU A 202 -10.11 -15.66 -6.04
N ARG A 203 -10.76 -16.01 -4.93
CA ARG A 203 -10.85 -17.41 -4.46
C ARG A 203 -11.52 -18.33 -5.47
N LYS A 204 -12.49 -17.83 -6.23
CA LYS A 204 -13.22 -18.63 -7.20
C LYS A 204 -12.50 -18.74 -8.54
N TYR A 205 -11.84 -17.66 -8.99
CA TYR A 205 -11.42 -17.54 -10.39
C TYR A 205 -9.95 -17.24 -10.60
N ASN A 206 -9.22 -16.73 -9.60
CA ASN A 206 -7.81 -16.38 -9.77
C ASN A 206 -6.98 -17.66 -10.01
N PRO A 207 -6.29 -17.78 -11.16
CA PRO A 207 -5.63 -19.03 -11.54
C PRO A 207 -4.48 -19.42 -10.61
N TYR A 208 -3.96 -18.48 -9.82
CA TYR A 208 -2.85 -18.71 -8.90
C TYR A 208 -3.30 -19.12 -7.49
N VAL A 209 -4.42 -18.59 -7.01
CA VAL A 209 -4.79 -18.66 -5.57
C VAL A 209 -6.19 -19.18 -5.29
N LYS A 210 -6.93 -19.60 -6.31
CA LYS A 210 -8.24 -20.24 -6.12
C LYS A 210 -8.17 -21.46 -5.18
N ASP A 211 -9.27 -21.71 -4.48
CA ASP A 211 -9.44 -22.81 -3.52
C ASP A 211 -10.84 -23.46 -3.56
#